data_AF-K1SVK5-F1
#
_entry.id   AF-K1SVK5-F1
#
_cell.length_a   1.000
_cell.length_b   1.000
_cell.length_c   1.000
_cell.angle_alpha   90.00
_cell.angle_beta   90.00
_cell.angle_gamma   90.00
#
_symmetry.space_group_name_H-M   'P 1'
#
loop_
_entity.id
_entity.type
_entity.pdbx_description
1 polymer ?
#
loop_
_entity_poly.entity_id
_entity_poly.type
_entity_poly.pdbx_seq_one_letter_code
_entity_poly.pdbx_strand_id
1 'polypeptide(L)'
;VTPSELDALVLECSLIKQYNPKYNILLKDDKGYNYIKITKEPYPRISYALNCNDKNAEYLGPFTSGFTAKQAVDEVNRIFMFPSCHKVFPRDFRKERPCLNYHIKRCMGVCTGKIKQDEYNSLIHSAIEYMQNGSKASVERLTEQMYEASENLEFEKAAKLRDRINAIEKMKDGQDIFSDKTYDFDVVALAQNVELASIAVMCYRGGRITTR
;
A
#
# COMPACT_ATOMS: atom_id res chain seq x y z
N VAL A 1 -23.89 -15.74 0.25
CA VAL A 1 -23.74 -15.62 1.72
C VAL A 1 -22.28 -15.29 1.97
N THR A 2 -21.97 -14.12 2.54
CA THR A 2 -20.60 -13.67 2.76
C THR A 2 -20.00 -14.34 4.00
N PRO A 3 -18.69 -14.66 4.01
CA PRO A 3 -18.07 -15.47 5.05
C PRO A 3 -17.73 -14.71 6.34
N SER A 4 -17.84 -13.37 6.37
CA SER A 4 -17.62 -12.56 7.57
C SER A 4 -18.58 -11.36 7.63
N GLU A 5 -18.77 -10.80 8.84
CA GLU A 5 -19.55 -9.57 9.04
C GLU A 5 -18.92 -8.36 8.32
N LEU A 6 -17.58 -8.32 8.21
CA LEU A 6 -16.89 -7.29 7.44
C LEU A 6 -17.18 -7.42 5.95
N ASP A 7 -17.15 -8.64 5.42
CA ASP A 7 -17.51 -8.90 4.02
C ASP A 7 -18.99 -8.61 3.76
N ALA A 8 -19.86 -8.88 4.73
CA ALA A 8 -21.27 -8.51 4.67
C ALA A 8 -21.45 -6.99 4.63
N LEU A 9 -20.72 -6.24 5.47
CA LEU A 9 -20.76 -4.77 5.49
C LEU A 9 -20.17 -4.16 4.21
N VAL A 10 -19.08 -4.72 3.70
CA VAL A 10 -18.48 -4.29 2.42
C VAL A 10 -19.42 -4.57 1.26
N LEU A 11 -20.07 -5.74 1.25
CA LEU A 11 -21.06 -6.10 0.25
C LEU A 11 -22.30 -5.19 0.37
N GLU A 12 -22.82 -4.97 1.57
CA GLU A 12 -23.98 -4.12 1.84
C GLU A 12 -23.72 -2.69 1.37
N CYS A 13 -22.59 -2.10 1.76
CA CYS A 13 -22.19 -0.77 1.31
C CYS A 13 -22.01 -0.72 -0.21
N SER A 14 -21.47 -1.78 -0.84
CA SER A 14 -21.36 -1.88 -2.30
C SER A 14 -22.75 -1.90 -2.97
N LEU A 15 -23.71 -2.64 -2.40
CA LEU A 15 -25.08 -2.72 -2.90
C LEU A 15 -25.85 -1.40 -2.69
N ILE A 16 -25.70 -0.76 -1.54
CA ILE A 16 -26.28 0.57 -1.25
C ILE A 16 -25.78 1.60 -2.26
N LYS A 17 -24.48 1.58 -2.59
CA LYS A 17 -23.89 2.47 -3.59
C LYS A 17 -24.38 2.17 -5.01
N GLN A 18 -24.52 0.89 -5.37
CA GLN A 18 -24.99 0.46 -6.70
C GLN A 18 -26.47 0.82 -6.94
N TYR A 19 -27.33 0.58 -5.96
CA TYR A 19 -28.79 0.71 -6.11
C TYR A 19 -29.37 2.01 -5.56
N ASN A 20 -28.56 2.81 -4.86
CA ASN A 20 -28.90 4.09 -4.26
C ASN A 20 -30.33 4.15 -3.65
N PRO A 21 -30.66 3.25 -2.70
CA PRO A 21 -32.02 3.09 -2.22
C PRO A 21 -32.53 4.37 -1.56
N LYS A 22 -33.77 4.76 -1.91
CA LYS A 22 -34.37 6.07 -1.58
C LYS A 22 -34.28 6.43 -0.08
N TYR A 23 -34.42 5.46 0.82
CA TYR A 23 -34.51 5.69 2.27
C TYR A 23 -33.21 5.51 3.06
N ASN A 24 -32.13 5.02 2.45
CA ASN A 24 -30.90 4.80 3.18
C ASN A 24 -30.20 6.13 3.44
N ILE A 25 -29.81 6.46 4.67
CA ILE A 25 -29.17 7.77 4.99
C ILE A 25 -27.68 7.58 5.21
N LEU A 26 -27.31 6.47 5.85
CA LEU A 26 -25.92 6.05 6.10
C LEU A 26 -25.33 5.42 4.84
N LEU A 27 -24.00 5.43 4.70
CA LEU A 27 -23.28 4.76 3.60
C LEU A 27 -23.67 5.23 2.16
N LYS A 28 -24.46 6.30 2.04
CA LYS A 28 -24.75 7.02 0.79
C LYS A 28 -23.67 8.02 0.41
N ASP A 29 -22.76 8.33 1.33
CA ASP A 29 -21.67 9.26 1.06
C ASP A 29 -20.86 8.73 -0.14
N ASP A 30 -20.74 9.54 -1.20
CA ASP A 30 -20.01 9.25 -2.45
C ASP A 30 -18.48 9.10 -2.25
N LYS A 31 -18.03 9.04 -1.00
CA LYS A 31 -16.65 8.73 -0.65
C LYS A 31 -16.50 7.23 -0.88
N GLY A 32 -16.10 6.89 -2.11
CA GLY A 32 -15.67 5.55 -2.51
C GLY A 32 -14.67 4.97 -1.51
N TYR A 33 -14.51 3.65 -1.54
CA TYR A 33 -13.53 3.00 -0.69
C TYR A 33 -12.12 3.45 -1.07
N ASN A 34 -11.22 3.57 -0.09
CA ASN A 34 -9.85 3.97 -0.36
C ASN A 34 -9.07 2.78 -0.91
N TYR A 35 -8.52 2.92 -2.11
CA TYR A 35 -7.70 1.90 -2.74
C TYR A 35 -6.36 2.48 -3.17
N ILE A 36 -5.37 1.59 -3.28
CA ILE A 36 -4.12 1.85 -3.97
C ILE A 36 -4.23 1.19 -5.35
N LYS A 37 -4.25 2.01 -6.39
CA LYS A 37 -4.32 1.61 -7.79
C LYS A 37 -2.92 1.42 -8.35
N ILE A 38 -2.71 0.29 -9.03
CA ILE A 38 -1.50 -0.08 -9.74
C ILE A 38 -1.87 -0.29 -11.21
N THR A 39 -1.37 0.56 -12.11
CA THR A 39 -1.71 0.45 -13.53
C THR A 39 -0.94 -0.70 -14.21
N LYS A 40 -1.54 -1.38 -15.18
CA LYS A 40 -0.90 -2.49 -15.94
C LYS A 40 -0.23 -2.04 -17.24
N GLU A 41 0.34 -0.84 -17.24
CA GLU A 41 1.15 -0.34 -18.36
C GLU A 41 2.57 -0.92 -18.29
N PRO A 42 3.38 -0.82 -19.38
CA PRO A 42 4.77 -1.28 -19.37
C PRO A 42 5.59 -0.73 -18.21
N TYR A 43 5.30 0.50 -17.77
CA TYR A 43 5.87 1.10 -16.57
C TYR A 43 4.73 1.44 -15.59
N PRO A 44 4.32 0.48 -14.74
CA PRO A 44 3.22 0.64 -13.79
C PRO A 44 3.36 1.85 -12.87
N ARG A 45 2.23 2.42 -12.47
CA ARG A 45 2.15 3.55 -11.53
C ARG A 45 1.34 3.17 -10.32
N ILE A 46 1.86 3.50 -9.14
CA ILE A 46 1.18 3.33 -7.85
C ILE A 46 0.55 4.67 -7.48
N SER A 47 -0.77 4.69 -7.33
CA SER A 47 -1.56 5.90 -7.08
C SER A 47 -2.73 5.63 -6.15
N TYR A 48 -3.22 6.66 -5.47
CA TYR A 48 -4.43 6.58 -4.67
C TYR A 48 -5.69 6.66 -5.56
N ALA A 49 -6.70 5.82 -5.29
CA ALA A 49 -7.98 5.82 -5.99
C ALA A 49 -9.15 5.60 -5.02
N LEU A 50 -10.29 6.23 -5.30
CA LEU A 50 -11.53 6.04 -4.54
C LEU A 50 -12.45 4.96 -5.14
N ASN A 51 -12.20 4.57 -6.40
CA ASN A 51 -13.07 3.65 -7.15
C ASN A 51 -12.24 2.69 -8.02
N CYS A 52 -12.75 1.47 -8.20
CA CYS A 52 -12.16 0.42 -9.03
C CYS A 52 -12.69 0.44 -10.47
N ASN A 53 -12.69 1.61 -11.11
CA ASN A 53 -13.32 1.77 -12.43
C ASN A 53 -12.42 1.33 -13.60
N ASP A 54 -11.11 1.16 -13.36
CA ASP A 54 -10.15 0.82 -14.42
C ASP A 54 -9.92 -0.69 -14.47
N LYS A 55 -10.44 -1.34 -15.53
CA LYS A 55 -10.25 -2.77 -15.76
C LYS A 55 -8.78 -3.14 -16.04
N ASN A 56 -7.95 -2.18 -16.42
CA ASN A 56 -6.53 -2.38 -16.71
C ASN A 56 -5.62 -1.94 -15.56
N ALA A 57 -6.14 -2.02 -14.33
CA ALA A 57 -5.40 -1.77 -13.11
C ALA A 57 -5.66 -2.88 -12.09
N GLU A 58 -4.69 -3.07 -11.22
CA GLU A 58 -4.81 -3.84 -10.00
C GLU A 58 -5.06 -2.89 -8.83
N TYR A 59 -5.87 -3.30 -7.87
CA TYR A 59 -6.25 -2.48 -6.74
C TYR A 59 -5.96 -3.21 -5.44
N LEU A 60 -5.22 -2.57 -4.54
CA LEU A 60 -5.01 -3.01 -3.17
C LEU A 60 -5.97 -2.25 -2.25
N GLY A 61 -6.61 -2.95 -1.31
CA GLY A 61 -7.57 -2.37 -0.37
C GLY A 61 -8.83 -3.23 -0.20
N PRO A 62 -9.88 -2.74 0.48
CA PRO A 62 -10.12 -1.35 0.89
C PRO A 62 -9.34 -0.94 2.15
N PHE A 63 -8.78 0.27 2.14
CA PHE A 63 -8.13 0.89 3.30
C PHE A 63 -9.14 1.68 4.15
N THR A 64 -9.00 1.59 5.47
CA THR A 64 -9.89 2.24 6.46
C THR A 64 -9.82 3.77 6.39
N SER A 65 -8.66 4.33 6.08
CA SER A 65 -8.42 5.78 6.00
C SER A 65 -7.76 6.17 4.68
N GLY A 66 -8.37 7.14 3.98
CA GLY A 66 -7.81 7.70 2.74
C GLY A 66 -6.51 8.49 2.98
N PHE A 67 -6.36 9.06 4.17
CA PHE A 67 -5.11 9.70 4.58
C PHE A 67 -3.98 8.68 4.66
N THR A 68 -4.21 7.56 5.34
CA THR A 68 -3.24 6.47 5.49
C THR A 68 -2.89 5.86 4.14
N ALA A 69 -3.88 5.60 3.28
CA ALA A 69 -3.64 5.07 1.94
C ALA A 69 -2.79 6.02 1.08
N LYS A 70 -3.09 7.33 1.12
CA LYS A 70 -2.32 8.34 0.39
C LYS A 70 -0.89 8.46 0.92
N GLN A 71 -0.72 8.42 2.23
CA GLN A 71 0.59 8.46 2.88
C GLN A 71 1.44 7.24 2.52
N ALA A 72 0.85 6.04 2.52
CA ALA A 72 1.52 4.82 2.09
C ALA A 72 1.98 4.91 0.63
N VAL A 73 1.14 5.44 -0.27
CA VAL A 73 1.51 5.66 -1.69
C VAL A 73 2.68 6.65 -1.81
N ASP A 74 2.62 7.77 -1.08
CA ASP A 74 3.67 8.79 -1.12
C ASP A 74 5.00 8.26 -0.56
N GLU A 75 4.95 7.46 0.49
CA GLU A 75 6.11 6.82 1.10
C GLU A 75 6.77 5.81 0.14
N VAL A 76 5.98 4.91 -0.44
CA VAL A 76 6.44 3.93 -1.42
C VAL A 76 7.06 4.62 -2.63
N ASN A 77 6.39 5.63 -3.18
CA ASN A 77 6.92 6.39 -4.31
C ASN A 77 8.24 7.08 -3.97
N ARG A 78 8.45 7.50 -2.71
CA ARG A 78 9.69 8.10 -2.24
C ARG A 78 10.80 7.07 -2.05
N ILE A 79 10.54 5.95 -1.38
CA ILE A 79 11.52 4.87 -1.10
C ILE A 79 12.04 4.26 -2.41
N PHE A 80 11.12 3.97 -3.32
CA PHE A 80 11.46 3.35 -4.60
C PHE A 80 11.79 4.37 -5.70
N MET A 81 11.70 5.67 -5.41
CA MET A 81 11.97 6.77 -6.34
C MET A 81 11.14 6.70 -7.64
N PHE A 82 9.88 6.31 -7.53
CA PHE A 82 9.00 6.18 -8.70
C PHE A 82 8.69 7.54 -9.33
N PRO A 83 8.42 7.59 -10.66
CA PRO A 83 8.12 8.84 -11.34
C PRO A 83 6.77 9.45 -10.93
N SER A 84 6.80 10.62 -10.29
CA SER A 84 5.60 11.42 -10.01
C SER A 84 5.15 12.31 -11.19
N CYS A 85 5.88 12.31 -12.31
CA CYS A 85 5.56 13.14 -13.47
C CYS A 85 4.44 12.55 -14.35
N HIS A 86 3.73 13.39 -15.09
CA HIS A 86 2.64 13.00 -16.02
C HIS A 86 3.12 12.41 -17.36
N LYS A 87 4.41 12.13 -17.52
CA LYS A 87 4.98 11.56 -18.76
C LYS A 87 4.52 10.12 -18.95
N VAL A 88 4.33 9.67 -20.19
CA VAL A 88 3.95 8.29 -20.48
C VAL A 88 5.16 7.53 -20.98
N PHE A 89 5.50 6.42 -20.33
CA PHE A 89 6.64 5.58 -20.69
C PHE A 89 6.15 4.29 -21.36
N PRO A 90 6.77 3.85 -22.47
CA PRO A 90 8.04 4.32 -23.05
C PRO A 90 7.96 5.52 -24.01
N ARG A 91 6.74 6.01 -24.33
CA ARG A 91 6.51 7.04 -25.35
C ARG A 91 7.35 8.30 -25.19
N ASP A 92 7.59 8.74 -23.97
CA ASP A 92 8.24 10.01 -23.64
C ASP A 92 9.70 9.87 -23.18
N PHE A 93 10.38 8.79 -23.59
CA PHE A 93 11.81 8.61 -23.38
C PHE A 93 12.64 9.61 -24.18
N ARG A 94 13.64 10.21 -23.50
CA ARG A 94 14.66 11.11 -24.06
C ARG A 94 14.13 12.33 -24.83
N LYS A 95 12.82 12.60 -24.79
CA LYS A 95 12.21 13.77 -25.44
C LYS A 95 12.59 15.09 -24.78
N GLU A 96 12.84 15.06 -23.47
CA GLU A 96 13.15 16.24 -22.68
C GLU A 96 14.27 15.97 -21.70
N ARG A 97 14.90 17.05 -21.23
CA ARG A 97 15.90 16.97 -20.16
C ARG A 97 15.29 16.37 -18.88
N PRO A 98 16.07 15.59 -18.10
CA PRO A 98 15.62 15.10 -16.80
C PRO A 98 15.16 16.26 -15.90
N CYS A 99 14.08 16.04 -15.15
CA CYS A 99 13.52 17.08 -14.29
C CYS A 99 14.33 17.24 -13.00
N LEU A 100 14.02 18.29 -12.24
CA LEU A 100 14.65 18.56 -10.94
C LEU A 100 14.63 17.34 -10.02
N ASN A 101 13.51 16.60 -9.95
CA ASN A 101 13.37 15.40 -9.11
C ASN A 101 14.44 14.33 -9.39
N TYR A 102 14.90 14.20 -10.63
CA TYR A 102 16.02 13.30 -10.96
C TYR A 102 17.34 13.84 -10.39
N HIS A 103 17.62 15.14 -10.58
CA HIS A 103 18.85 15.77 -10.12
C HIS A 103 18.98 15.80 -8.58
N ILE A 104 17.87 15.94 -7.85
CA ILE A 104 17.83 15.88 -6.38
C ILE A 104 17.63 14.45 -5.84
N LYS A 105 17.78 13.41 -6.67
CA LYS A 105 17.66 11.99 -6.30
C LYS A 105 16.31 11.59 -5.65
N ARG A 106 15.21 12.23 -6.07
CA ARG A 106 13.84 11.86 -5.69
C ARG A 106 13.12 11.01 -6.73
N CYS A 107 13.71 10.83 -7.91
CA CYS A 107 13.16 10.04 -9.01
C CYS A 107 14.28 9.26 -9.68
N MET A 108 14.04 7.99 -9.98
CA MET A 108 14.99 7.11 -10.68
C MET A 108 15.27 7.56 -12.13
N GLY A 109 14.45 8.45 -12.68
CA GLY A 109 14.69 9.05 -13.99
C GLY A 109 14.37 8.12 -15.16
N VAL A 110 13.24 7.40 -15.09
CA VAL A 110 12.76 6.51 -16.18
C VAL A 110 12.73 7.22 -17.54
N CYS A 111 12.48 8.54 -17.55
CA CYS A 111 12.51 9.38 -18.75
C CYS A 111 13.86 9.39 -19.51
N THR A 112 14.96 9.01 -18.88
CA THR A 112 16.28 8.87 -19.53
C THR A 112 16.36 7.64 -20.44
N GLY A 113 15.43 6.69 -20.29
CA GLY A 113 15.45 5.42 -21.03
C GLY A 113 16.62 4.51 -20.66
N LYS A 114 17.21 4.69 -19.47
CA LYS A 114 18.28 3.82 -18.95
C LYS A 114 17.74 2.61 -18.18
N ILE A 115 16.50 2.70 -17.68
CA ILE A 115 15.87 1.68 -16.84
C ILE A 115 15.07 0.74 -17.75
N LYS A 116 15.44 -0.54 -17.72
CA LYS A 116 14.73 -1.59 -18.45
C LYS A 116 13.37 -1.85 -17.81
N GLN A 117 12.42 -2.30 -18.62
CA GLN A 117 11.07 -2.62 -18.16
C GLN A 117 11.08 -3.69 -17.07
N ASP A 118 11.87 -4.75 -17.24
CA ASP A 118 11.95 -5.86 -16.26
C ASP A 118 12.49 -5.39 -14.90
N GLU A 119 13.51 -4.54 -14.91
CA GLU A 119 14.05 -3.94 -13.68
C GLU A 119 12.99 -3.11 -12.96
N TYR A 120 12.24 -2.28 -13.72
CA TYR A 120 11.17 -1.47 -13.17
C TYR A 120 10.03 -2.32 -12.57
N ASN A 121 9.64 -3.39 -13.24
CA ASN A 121 8.60 -4.30 -12.76
C ASN A 121 9.02 -5.04 -11.49
N SER A 122 10.28 -5.49 -11.39
CA SER A 122 10.81 -6.07 -10.15
C SER A 122 10.77 -5.08 -8.98
N LEU A 123 10.98 -3.78 -9.24
CA LEU A 123 10.82 -2.73 -8.23
C LEU A 123 9.36 -2.53 -7.83
N ILE A 124 8.41 -2.59 -8.77
CA ILE A 124 6.98 -2.52 -8.48
C ILE A 124 6.55 -3.71 -7.61
N HIS A 125 6.99 -4.92 -7.91
CA HIS A 125 6.70 -6.09 -7.07
C HIS A 125 7.27 -5.93 -5.66
N SER A 126 8.50 -5.43 -5.54
CA SER A 126 9.11 -5.14 -4.24
C SER A 126 8.33 -4.07 -3.46
N ALA A 127 7.77 -3.09 -4.15
CA ALA A 127 6.94 -2.05 -3.56
C ALA A 127 5.57 -2.57 -3.10
N ILE A 128 4.94 -3.45 -3.87
CA ILE A 128 3.69 -4.13 -3.49
C ILE A 128 3.91 -4.95 -2.23
N GLU A 129 4.99 -5.72 -2.20
CA GLU A 129 5.32 -6.54 -1.04
C GLU A 129 5.65 -5.71 0.20
N TYR A 130 6.31 -4.56 0.02
CA TYR A 130 6.50 -3.59 1.11
C TYR A 130 5.18 -3.11 1.70
N MET A 131 4.20 -2.81 0.85
CA MET A 131 2.87 -2.40 1.29
C MET A 131 2.07 -3.52 1.97
N GLN A 132 2.31 -4.79 1.58
CA GLN A 132 1.58 -5.94 2.13
C GLN A 132 2.20 -6.51 3.42
N ASN A 133 3.53 -6.64 3.46
CA ASN A 133 4.26 -7.32 4.55
C ASN A 133 4.91 -6.34 5.54
N GLY A 134 4.79 -5.03 5.31
CA GLY A 134 5.31 -3.98 6.16
C GLY A 134 6.83 -3.80 6.06
N SER A 135 7.33 -2.83 6.83
CA SER A 135 8.72 -2.37 6.74
C SER A 135 9.74 -3.40 7.21
N LYS A 136 9.44 -4.17 8.28
CA LYS A 136 10.41 -5.09 8.89
C LYS A 136 10.78 -6.27 7.97
N ALA A 137 9.79 -7.00 7.47
CA ALA A 137 10.02 -8.13 6.56
C ALA A 137 10.70 -7.68 5.25
N SER A 138 10.33 -6.49 4.79
CA SER A 138 10.94 -5.89 3.59
C SER A 138 12.41 -5.52 3.79
N VAL A 139 12.77 -4.97 4.95
CA VAL A 139 14.17 -4.65 5.29
C VAL A 139 15.01 -5.92 5.37
N GLU A 140 14.51 -6.97 6.02
CA GLU A 140 15.21 -8.26 6.13
C GLU A 140 15.54 -8.82 4.73
N ARG A 141 14.56 -8.85 3.83
CA ARG A 141 14.77 -9.36 2.47
C ARG A 141 15.64 -8.46 1.59
N LEU A 142 15.51 -7.13 1.70
CA LEU A 142 16.39 -6.20 1.00
C LEU A 142 17.83 -6.32 1.47
N THR A 143 18.02 -6.64 2.76
CA THR A 143 19.33 -6.88 3.36
C THR A 143 19.95 -8.18 2.82
N GLU A 144 19.16 -9.24 2.70
CA GLU A 144 19.59 -10.50 2.08
C GLU A 144 20.03 -10.28 0.62
N GLN A 145 19.23 -9.59 -0.19
CA GLN A 145 19.59 -9.23 -1.57
C GLN A 145 20.83 -8.35 -1.66
N MET A 146 21.05 -7.47 -0.67
CA MET A 146 22.23 -6.62 -0.61
C MET A 146 23.49 -7.46 -0.35
N TYR A 147 23.42 -8.42 0.56
CA TYR A 147 24.53 -9.34 0.83
C TYR A 147 24.84 -10.22 -0.37
N GLU A 148 23.81 -10.80 -1.01
CA GLU A 148 23.99 -11.60 -2.24
C GLU A 148 24.62 -10.78 -3.37
N ALA A 149 24.18 -9.53 -3.57
CA ALA A 149 24.80 -8.63 -4.55
C ALA A 149 26.25 -8.30 -4.19
N SER A 150 26.58 -8.18 -2.90
CA SER A 150 27.96 -7.94 -2.45
C SER A 150 28.85 -9.17 -2.67
N GLU A 151 28.34 -10.39 -2.43
CA GLU A 151 29.05 -11.64 -2.69
C GLU A 151 29.32 -11.84 -4.18
N ASN A 152 28.36 -11.46 -5.02
CA ASN A 152 28.49 -11.48 -6.48
C ASN A 152 29.32 -10.31 -7.06
N LEU A 153 29.98 -9.50 -6.23
CA LEU A 153 30.77 -8.32 -6.62
C LEU A 153 29.98 -7.24 -7.38
N GLU A 154 28.65 -7.22 -7.25
CA GLU A 154 27.73 -6.24 -7.85
C GLU A 154 27.61 -4.97 -6.97
N PHE A 155 28.72 -4.28 -6.72
CA PHE A 155 28.78 -3.19 -5.74
C PHE A 155 27.80 -2.03 -5.98
N GLU A 156 27.50 -1.68 -7.24
CA GLU A 156 26.51 -0.64 -7.55
C GLU A 156 25.09 -1.03 -7.11
N LYS A 157 24.73 -2.30 -7.28
CA LYS A 157 23.42 -2.82 -6.88
C LYS A 157 23.32 -2.93 -5.36
N ALA A 158 24.38 -3.43 -4.71
CA ALA A 158 24.47 -3.45 -3.25
C ALA A 158 24.34 -2.03 -2.65
N ALA A 159 25.00 -1.03 -3.24
CA ALA A 159 24.87 0.37 -2.80
C ALA A 159 23.44 0.90 -2.95
N LYS A 160 22.76 0.62 -4.07
CA LYS A 160 21.34 1.01 -4.26
C LYS A 160 20.42 0.36 -3.24
N LEU A 161 20.63 -0.93 -2.92
CA LEU A 161 19.84 -1.65 -1.93
C LEU A 161 20.08 -1.10 -0.51
N ARG A 162 21.33 -0.84 -0.15
CA ARG A 162 21.70 -0.20 1.11
C ARG A 162 21.06 1.19 1.27
N ASP A 163 21.12 2.01 0.23
CA ASP A 163 20.53 3.36 0.27
C ASP A 163 19.00 3.28 0.44
N ARG A 164 18.36 2.23 -0.09
CA ARG A 164 16.92 1.96 0.10
C ARG A 164 16.62 1.50 1.53
N ILE A 165 17.42 0.61 2.10
CA ILE A 165 17.28 0.18 3.50
C ILE A 165 17.38 1.40 4.43
N ASN A 166 18.41 2.23 4.24
CA ASN A 166 18.59 3.47 5.00
C ASN A 166 17.40 4.43 4.84
N ALA A 167 16.77 4.49 3.66
CA ALA A 167 15.59 5.31 3.44
C ALA A 167 14.37 4.78 4.21
N ILE A 168 14.18 3.46 4.26
CA ILE A 168 13.11 2.81 5.04
C ILE A 168 13.33 3.04 6.54
N GLU A 169 14.55 2.82 7.03
CA GLU A 169 14.89 2.99 8.45
C GLU A 169 14.70 4.43 8.93
N LYS A 170 15.15 5.42 8.15
CA LYS A 170 14.95 6.85 8.48
C LYS A 170 13.48 7.26 8.55
N MET A 171 12.60 6.60 7.81
CA MET A 171 11.17 6.91 7.82
C MET A 171 10.45 6.21 8.98
N LYS A 172 10.96 5.06 9.42
CA LYS A 172 10.49 4.33 10.61
C LYS A 172 10.62 5.16 11.90
N ASP A 173 11.68 5.95 12.05
CA ASP A 173 11.90 6.81 13.23
C ASP A 173 10.89 7.98 13.34
N GLY A 174 10.23 8.35 12.25
CA GLY A 174 9.26 9.46 12.24
C GLY A 174 7.80 9.03 12.24
N GLN A 175 7.51 7.78 11.86
CA GLN A 175 6.17 7.36 11.48
C GLN A 175 6.04 5.84 11.49
N ASP A 176 5.54 5.31 12.60
CA ASP A 176 5.10 3.92 12.71
C ASP A 176 3.72 3.79 12.03
N ILE A 177 3.65 4.03 10.70
CA ILE A 177 2.41 3.96 9.91
C ILE A 177 2.04 2.51 9.63
N PHE A 178 3.03 1.61 9.67
CA PHE A 178 2.88 0.19 9.37
C PHE A 178 2.95 -0.72 10.60
N SER A 179 2.90 -0.18 11.82
CA SER A 179 2.73 -0.99 13.02
C SER A 179 1.27 -1.32 13.34
N ASP A 180 0.45 -1.51 12.31
CA ASP A 180 -0.56 -2.58 12.39
C ASP A 180 0.16 -3.94 12.26
N LYS A 181 1.07 -4.22 13.21
CA LYS A 181 1.16 -5.60 13.67
C LYS A 181 -0.22 -5.88 14.20
N THR A 182 -0.98 -6.65 13.45
CA THR A 182 -2.22 -7.26 13.91
C THR A 182 -1.86 -8.14 15.09
N TYR A 183 -1.81 -7.54 16.28
CA TYR A 183 -1.65 -8.28 17.52
C TYR A 183 -2.95 -9.04 17.74
N ASP A 184 -2.80 -10.31 18.06
CA ASP A 184 -3.91 -11.12 18.49
C ASP A 184 -4.22 -10.75 19.94
N PHE A 185 -5.36 -10.09 20.19
CA PHE A 185 -5.78 -9.70 21.54
C PHE A 185 -7.26 -9.93 21.77
N ASP A 186 -7.64 -10.16 23.01
CA ASP A 186 -9.03 -10.40 23.40
C ASP A 186 -9.54 -9.21 24.22
N VAL A 187 -10.71 -8.70 23.85
CA VAL A 187 -11.40 -7.61 24.54
C VAL A 187 -12.55 -8.23 25.31
N VAL A 188 -12.51 -8.06 26.64
CA VAL A 188 -13.60 -8.50 27.54
C VAL A 188 -14.32 -7.26 28.04
N ALA A 189 -15.56 -7.08 27.60
CA ALA A 189 -16.45 -6.03 28.07
C ALA A 189 -17.46 -6.63 29.05
N LEU A 190 -17.62 -5.99 30.20
CA LEU A 190 -18.59 -6.39 31.23
C LEU A 190 -19.52 -5.21 31.50
N ALA A 191 -20.83 -5.46 31.38
CA ALA A 191 -21.87 -4.53 31.76
C ALA A 191 -22.76 -5.21 32.82
N GLN A 192 -22.97 -4.53 33.94
CA GLN A 192 -23.76 -5.07 35.04
C GLN A 192 -24.85 -4.09 35.47
N ASN A 193 -26.04 -4.61 35.72
CA ASN A 193 -27.09 -3.95 36.49
C ASN A 193 -27.33 -4.71 37.82
N VAL A 194 -28.32 -4.29 38.60
CA VAL A 194 -28.54 -4.80 39.98
C VAL A 194 -28.85 -6.31 40.03
N GLU A 195 -29.41 -6.90 38.95
CA GLU A 195 -29.82 -8.31 38.92
C GLU A 195 -29.05 -9.17 37.91
N LEU A 196 -28.43 -8.56 36.90
CA LEU A 196 -27.81 -9.26 35.78
C LEU A 196 -26.48 -8.63 35.40
N ALA A 197 -25.52 -9.49 35.04
CA ALA A 197 -24.28 -9.10 34.39
C ALA A 197 -24.21 -9.75 33.01
N SER A 198 -23.86 -8.97 32.00
CA SER A 198 -23.59 -9.42 30.64
C SER A 198 -22.11 -9.22 30.35
N ILE A 199 -21.48 -10.27 29.83
CA ILE A 199 -20.08 -10.26 29.42
C ILE A 199 -20.03 -10.52 27.92
N ALA A 200 -19.36 -9.64 27.18
CA ALA A 200 -19.06 -9.82 25.78
C ALA A 200 -17.56 -10.02 25.63
N VAL A 201 -17.16 -11.13 25.01
CA VAL A 201 -15.77 -11.42 24.67
C VAL A 201 -15.62 -11.30 23.17
N MET A 202 -14.73 -10.43 22.72
CA MET A 202 -14.39 -10.25 21.31
C MET A 202 -12.92 -10.59 21.10
N CYS A 203 -12.64 -11.51 20.19
CA CYS A 203 -11.27 -11.89 19.87
C CYS A 203 -10.83 -11.18 18.59
N TYR A 204 -9.74 -10.43 18.65
CA TYR A 204 -9.09 -9.84 17.48
C TYR A 204 -7.95 -10.75 17.04
N ARG A 205 -7.99 -11.28 15.81
CA ARG A 205 -6.98 -12.18 15.26
C ARG A 205 -6.61 -11.76 13.84
N GLY A 206 -5.33 -11.56 13.55
CA GLY A 206 -4.85 -11.28 12.19
C GLY A 206 -5.52 -10.08 11.49
N GLY A 207 -5.95 -9.07 12.25
CA GLY A 207 -6.60 -7.86 11.72
C GLY A 207 -8.10 -7.98 11.52
N ARG A 208 -8.70 -9.05 12.04
CA ARG A 208 -10.12 -9.35 11.93
C ARG A 208 -10.69 -9.64 13.30
N ILE A 209 -11.92 -9.21 13.54
CA ILE A 209 -12.68 -9.65 14.71
C ILE A 209 -13.21 -11.05 14.38
N THR A 210 -12.78 -12.03 15.17
CA THR A 210 -13.30 -13.39 15.12
C THR A 210 -14.24 -13.58 16.31
N THR A 211 -15.51 -13.80 16.01
CA THR A 211 -16.49 -14.27 16.98
C THR A 211 -16.37 -15.79 17.11
N ARG A 212 -16.35 -16.29 18.34
CA ARG A 212 -16.40 -17.72 18.65
C ARG A 212 -17.80 -18.11 19.10
#